data_AF-A0A6H1WWC5-F1
#
_entry.id   AF-A0A6H1WWC5-F1
#
_cell.length_a   1.000
_cell.length_b   1.000
_cell.length_c   1.000
_cell.angle_alpha   90.00
_cell.angle_beta   90.00
_cell.angle_gamma   90.00
#
_symmetry.space_group_name_H-M   'P 1'
#
loop_
_entity.id
_entity.type
_entity.pdbx_description
1 polymer ?
#
loop_
_entity_poly.entity_id
_entity_poly.type
_entity_poly.pdbx_seq_one_letter_code
_entity_poly.pdbx_strand_id
1 'polypeptide(L)'
;MTNFKSVKVELTLLIECKEGNHSELEWMIDEGVLNEKEYSLTILGSTEYEDNARAIYILMNTEGSYEKNLQRLSRLHLKIENLLKDTSVKYRGISLVPNNVKWDK
;
A
#
# COMPACT_ATOMS: atom_id res chain seq x y z
N MET A 1 -7.00 -24.36 -15.83
CA MET A 1 -6.34 -23.07 -15.51
C MET A 1 -7.44 -22.07 -15.18
N THR A 2 -7.60 -21.70 -13.92
CA THR A 2 -8.48 -20.58 -13.54
C THR A 2 -7.86 -19.30 -14.06
N ASN A 3 -8.55 -18.64 -14.99
CA ASN A 3 -8.19 -17.31 -15.47
C ASN A 3 -8.44 -16.34 -14.31
N PHE A 4 -7.42 -16.09 -13.48
CA PHE A 4 -7.55 -15.09 -12.44
C PHE A 4 -7.58 -13.72 -13.10
N LYS A 5 -8.71 -13.03 -12.98
CA LYS A 5 -8.85 -11.68 -13.50
C LYS A 5 -7.88 -10.76 -12.78
N SER A 6 -7.07 -10.03 -13.55
CA SER A 6 -6.26 -8.94 -13.01
C SER A 6 -7.17 -7.83 -12.50
N VAL A 7 -6.95 -7.42 -11.25
CA VAL A 7 -7.68 -6.37 -10.57
C VAL A 7 -6.67 -5.31 -10.14
N LYS A 8 -7.09 -4.05 -10.26
CA LYS A 8 -6.35 -2.90 -9.78
C LYS A 8 -7.04 -2.37 -8.54
N VAL A 9 -6.29 -2.24 -7.46
CA VAL A 9 -6.80 -1.83 -6.16
C VAL A 9 -6.03 -0.61 -5.70
N GLU A 10 -6.73 0.49 -5.50
CA GLU A 10 -6.12 1.72 -4.96
C GLU A 10 -6.05 1.64 -3.43
N LEU A 11 -4.89 2.00 -2.90
CA LEU A 11 -4.58 2.02 -1.48
C LEU A 11 -4.13 3.42 -1.07
N THR A 12 -4.48 3.80 0.16
CA THR A 12 -3.91 4.96 0.84
C THR A 12 -3.15 4.48 2.05
N LEU A 13 -1.84 4.74 2.04
CA LEU A 13 -0.91 4.48 3.13
C LEU A 13 -0.69 5.79 3.89
N LEU A 14 -0.97 5.79 5.19
CA LEU A 14 -0.77 6.93 6.06
C LEU A 14 0.45 6.71 6.95
N ILE A 15 1.35 7.68 6.94
CA ILE A 15 2.54 7.73 7.80
C ILE A 15 2.67 9.11 8.43
N GLU A 16 3.49 9.19 9.46
CA GLU A 16 3.95 10.45 10.04
C GLU A 16 5.47 10.42 10.11
N CYS A 17 6.12 11.44 9.54
CA CYS A 17 7.57 11.50 9.42
C CYS A 17 8.04 12.94 9.25
N LYS A 18 9.21 13.27 9.80
CA LYS A 18 9.85 14.57 9.53
C LYS A 18 10.13 14.74 8.04
N GLU A 19 10.15 15.99 7.59
CA GLU A 19 10.46 16.35 6.20
C GLU A 19 11.75 15.65 5.72
N GLY A 20 11.68 14.99 4.56
CA GLY A 20 12.79 14.21 3.98
C GLY A 20 12.84 12.71 4.32
N ASN A 21 12.23 12.25 5.42
CA ASN A 21 12.34 10.85 5.88
C ASN A 21 11.35 9.86 5.22
N HIS A 22 10.37 10.33 4.44
CA HIS A 22 9.41 9.47 3.72
C HIS A 22 10.04 8.73 2.53
N SER A 23 11.16 9.23 2.03
CA SER A 23 11.85 8.73 0.84
C SER A 23 12.24 7.26 0.94
N GLU A 24 12.56 6.77 2.14
CA GLU A 24 12.93 5.37 2.36
C GLU A 24 11.76 4.42 2.08
N LEU A 25 10.56 4.76 2.54
CA LEU A 25 9.37 3.91 2.32
C LEU A 25 8.91 3.96 0.86
N GLU A 26 8.95 5.14 0.25
CA GLU A 26 8.63 5.28 -1.17
C GLU A 26 9.64 4.48 -2.03
N TRP A 27 10.94 4.58 -1.72
CA TRP A 27 11.98 3.79 -2.37
C TRP A 27 11.78 2.27 -2.21
N MET A 28 11.42 1.80 -1.01
CA MET A 28 11.14 0.38 -0.78
C MET A 28 9.95 -0.14 -1.60
N ILE A 29 8.93 0.69 -1.81
CA ILE A 29 7.80 0.34 -2.67
C ILE A 29 8.26 0.26 -4.13
N ASP A 30 9.01 1.26 -4.61
CA ASP A 30 9.47 1.34 -6.00
C ASP A 30 10.46 0.22 -6.37
N GLU A 31 11.37 -0.15 -5.46
CA GLU A 31 12.27 -1.30 -5.61
C GLU A 31 11.56 -2.65 -5.44
N GLY A 32 10.28 -2.64 -5.09
CA GLY A 32 9.47 -3.85 -4.96
C GLY A 32 9.78 -4.69 -3.73
N VAL A 33 10.42 -4.14 -2.70
CA VAL A 33 10.66 -4.83 -1.41
C VAL A 33 9.34 -5.29 -0.79
N LEU A 34 8.28 -4.52 -1.00
CA LEU A 34 6.94 -4.83 -0.52
C LEU A 34 6.15 -5.77 -1.44
N ASN A 35 6.60 -6.03 -2.67
CA ASN A 35 5.90 -6.90 -3.61
C ASN A 35 5.86 -8.37 -3.13
N GLU A 36 4.85 -9.09 -3.58
CA GLU A 36 4.71 -10.54 -3.40
C GLU A 36 4.38 -11.19 -4.75
N LYS A 37 4.38 -12.52 -4.81
CA LYS A 37 4.05 -13.24 -6.05
C LYS A 37 2.64 -12.90 -6.55
N GLU A 38 1.72 -12.60 -5.64
CA GLU A 38 0.32 -12.35 -5.94
C GLU A 38 -0.04 -10.87 -6.18
N TYR A 39 0.88 -9.93 -5.93
CA TYR A 39 0.65 -8.51 -6.19
C TYR A 39 1.93 -7.70 -6.35
N SER A 40 1.85 -6.63 -7.13
CA SER A 40 2.85 -5.58 -7.16
C SER A 40 2.26 -4.24 -6.76
N LEU A 41 3.09 -3.39 -6.17
CA LEU A 41 2.74 -2.04 -5.75
C LEU A 41 3.38 -1.01 -6.70
N THR A 42 2.69 0.09 -6.90
CA THR A 42 3.18 1.23 -7.68
C THR A 42 2.73 2.51 -7.01
N ILE A 43 3.65 3.44 -6.75
CA ILE A 43 3.30 4.74 -6.20
C ILE A 43 2.61 5.57 -7.29
N LEU A 44 1.46 6.15 -6.95
CA LEU A 44 0.73 7.10 -7.79
C LEU A 44 1.09 8.55 -7.43
N GLY A 45 1.50 8.77 -6.19
CA GLY A 45 1.95 10.06 -5.66
C GLY A 45 1.81 10.11 -4.14
N SER A 46 2.19 11.23 -3.54
CA SER A 46 1.99 11.48 -2.11
C SER A 46 1.49 12.90 -1.85
N THR A 47 0.86 13.10 -0.69
CA THR A 47 0.37 14.40 -0.23
C THR A 47 0.70 14.55 1.24
N GLU A 48 1.24 15.70 1.59
CA GLU A 48 1.53 16.09 2.97
C GLU A 48 0.34 16.81 3.59
N TYR A 49 0.10 16.52 4.86
CA TYR A 49 -0.93 17.13 5.70
C TYR A 49 -0.25 17.85 6.88
N GLU A 50 -1.07 18.55 7.67
CA GLU A 50 -0.63 19.10 8.95
C GLU A 50 -0.04 18.02 9.88
N ASP A 51 0.76 18.44 10.86
CA ASP A 51 1.39 17.56 11.86
C ASP A 51 2.39 16.52 11.30
N ASN A 52 3.05 16.80 10.17
CA ASN A 52 4.00 15.89 9.50
C ASN A 52 3.37 14.56 9.04
N ALA A 53 2.04 14.52 8.90
CA ALA A 53 1.35 13.38 8.35
C ALA A 53 1.44 13.38 6.82
N ARG A 54 1.55 12.21 6.21
CA ARG A 54 1.62 12.04 4.76
C ARG A 54 0.77 10.87 4.31
N ALA A 55 -0.02 11.09 3.26
CA ALA A 55 -0.64 10.01 2.49
C ALA A 55 0.23 9.67 1.30
N ILE A 56 0.49 8.38 1.11
CA ILE A 56 1.08 7.81 -0.09
C ILE A 56 -0.04 7.03 -0.79
N TYR A 57 -0.32 7.41 -2.03
CA TYR A 57 -1.31 6.74 -2.88
C TYR A 57 -0.62 5.65 -3.68
N ILE A 58 -1.12 4.43 -3.56
CA ILE A 58 -0.49 3.23 -4.12
C ILE A 58 -1.52 2.49 -4.96
N LEU A 59 -1.11 2.06 -6.15
CA LEU A 59 -1.84 1.09 -6.95
C LEU A 59 -1.30 -0.31 -6.67
N MET A 60 -2.16 -1.18 -6.13
CA MET A 60 -1.88 -2.61 -6.01
C MET A 60 -2.43 -3.34 -7.24
N ASN A 61 -1.52 -3.79 -8.11
CA ASN A 61 -1.83 -4.65 -9.23
C ASN A 61 -1.88 -6.09 -8.73
N THR A 62 -3.06 -6.71 -8.78
CA THR A 62 -3.30 -8.00 -8.13
C THR A 62 -4.34 -8.81 -8.90
N GLU A 63 -4.85 -9.89 -8.32
CA GLU A 63 -5.78 -10.82 -8.97
C GLU A 63 -6.80 -11.43 -8.00
N GLY A 64 -7.92 -11.92 -8.52
CA GLY A 64 -8.90 -12.65 -7.70
C GLY A 64 -9.87 -11.76 -6.91
N SER A 65 -10.52 -12.33 -5.88
CA SER A 65 -11.69 -11.72 -5.23
C SER A 65 -11.37 -10.63 -4.22
N TYR A 66 -12.40 -9.89 -3.79
CA TYR A 66 -12.29 -8.88 -2.74
C TYR A 66 -11.71 -9.45 -1.45
N GLU A 67 -12.17 -10.61 -1.00
CA GLU A 67 -11.72 -11.26 0.24
C GLU A 67 -10.23 -11.62 0.19
N LYS A 68 -9.75 -12.11 -0.96
CA LYS A 68 -8.31 -12.38 -1.15
C LYS A 68 -7.48 -11.10 -1.06
N ASN A 69 -8.00 -10.01 -1.60
CA ASN A 69 -7.31 -8.72 -1.57
C ASN A 69 -7.36 -8.05 -0.19
N LEU A 70 -8.42 -8.26 0.59
CA LEU A 70 -8.45 -7.90 2.00
C LEU A 70 -7.41 -8.68 2.81
N GLN A 71 -7.26 -9.98 2.56
CA GLN A 71 -6.24 -10.79 3.23
C GLN A 71 -4.83 -10.28 2.89
N ARG A 72 -4.56 -9.96 1.62
CA ARG A 72 -3.28 -9.38 1.18
C ARG A 72 -3.02 -8.01 1.80
N LEU A 73 -4.04 -7.16 1.88
CA LEU A 73 -3.94 -5.87 2.58
C LEU A 73 -3.54 -6.05 4.04
N SER A 74 -4.12 -7.03 4.74
CA SER A 74 -3.76 -7.34 6.12
C SER A 74 -2.31 -7.83 6.25
N ARG A 75 -1.79 -8.60 5.29
CA ARG A 75 -0.36 -8.98 5.27
C ARG A 75 0.54 -7.79 5.01
N LEU A 76 0.18 -6.94 4.05
CA LEU A 76 0.91 -5.72 3.71
C LEU A 76 0.96 -4.75 4.90
N HIS A 77 -0.15 -4.58 5.62
CA HIS A 77 -0.24 -3.82 6.86
C HIS A 77 0.83 -4.26 7.88
N LEU A 78 0.88 -5.56 8.19
CA LEU A 78 1.85 -6.11 9.13
C LEU A 78 3.29 -6.00 8.61
N LYS A 79 3.52 -6.16 7.31
CA LYS A 79 4.84 -6.04 6.70
C LYS A 79 5.38 -4.62 6.85
N ILE A 80 4.56 -3.61 6.55
CA ILE A 80 4.92 -2.20 6.70
C ILE A 80 5.14 -1.85 8.17
N GLU A 81 4.23 -2.25 9.06
CA GLU A 81 4.38 -2.01 10.51
C GLU A 81 5.70 -2.56 11.05
N ASN A 82 6.04 -3.81 10.70
CA ASN A 82 7.29 -4.42 11.13
C ASN A 82 8.53 -3.73 10.53
N LEU A 83 8.48 -3.33 9.26
CA LEU A 83 9.59 -2.62 8.61
C LEU A 83 9.86 -1.26 9.24
N LEU A 84 8.80 -0.53 9.59
CA LEU A 84 8.92 0.82 10.13
C LEU A 84 9.20 0.85 11.65
N LYS A 85 9.10 -0.30 12.34
CA LYS A 85 9.22 -0.41 13.79
C LYS A 85 10.50 0.21 14.37
N ASP A 86 11.62 0.06 13.65
CA ASP A 86 12.93 0.56 14.08
C ASP A 86 13.35 1.84 13.34
N THR A 87 12.41 2.50 12.66
CA THR A 87 12.63 3.74 11.92
C THR A 87 12.07 4.96 12.66
N SER A 88 12.39 6.15 12.16
CA SER A 88 11.77 7.40 12.64
C SER A 88 10.39 7.67 12.04
N VAL A 89 9.92 6.81 11.13
CA VAL A 89 8.64 6.94 10.45
C VAL A 89 7.57 6.20 11.25
N LYS A 90 6.55 6.92 11.69
CA LYS A 90 5.42 6.35 12.42
C LYS A 90 4.36 5.88 11.44
N TYR A 91 4.07 4.59 11.45
CA TYR A 91 2.97 4.02 10.70
C TYR A 91 1.62 4.44 11.28
N ARG A 92 0.71 4.95 10.45
CA ARG A 92 -0.65 5.37 10.85
C ARG A 92 -1.75 4.49 10.28
N GLY A 93 -1.45 3.66 9.29
CA GLY A 93 -2.37 2.66 8.74
C GLY A 93 -2.32 2.58 7.22
N ILE A 94 -3.00 1.59 6.67
CA ILE A 94 -3.22 1.44 5.23
C ILE A 94 -4.68 1.09 5.01
N SER A 95 -5.28 1.67 3.97
CA SER A 95 -6.69 1.47 3.67
C SER A 95 -6.90 1.28 2.17
N LEU A 96 -7.95 0.55 1.82
CA LEU A 96 -8.48 0.52 0.46
C LEU A 96 -9.19 1.84 0.22
N VAL A 97 -8.95 2.45 -0.94
CA VAL A 97 -9.76 3.59 -1.38
C VAL A 97 -11.15 3.05 -1.75
N PRO A 98 -12.20 3.38 -0.98
CA PRO A 98 -13.54 2.93 -1.31
C PRO A 98 -14.02 3.76 -2.50
N ASN A 99 -14.13 3.15 -3.69
CA ASN A 99 -15.23 3.34 -4.66
C ASN A 99 -14.96 2.92 -6.10
N ASN A 100 -13.74 2.57 -6.52
CA ASN A 100 -13.49 2.35 -7.97
C ASN A 100 -13.13 0.92 -8.37
N VAL A 101 -12.97 -0.01 -7.43
CA VAL A 101 -12.70 -1.40 -7.81
C VAL A 101 -13.99 -2.10 -8.22
N LYS A 102 -14.20 -2.27 -9.53
CA LYS A 102 -15.22 -3.17 -10.06
C LYS A 102 -14.83 -4.60 -9.77
N TRP A 103 -15.18 -5.08 -8.59
CA TRP A 103 -15.17 -6.50 -8.27
C TRP A 103 -16.22 -7.17 -9.14
N ASP A 104 -15.82 -8.19 -9.90
CA ASP A 104 -16.79 -8.98 -10.65
C ASP A 104 -17.78 -9.57 -9.67
N LYS A 105 -19.05 -9.25 -9.89
CA LYS A 105 -20.20 -9.89 -9.23
C LYS A 105 -20.36 -11.30 -9.75
#